data_AF-A0A2T6K9W7-F1
#
_entry.id   AF-A0A2T6K9W7-F1
#
_cell.length_a   1.000
_cell.length_b   1.000
_cell.length_c   1.000
_cell.angle_alpha   90.00
_cell.angle_beta   90.00
_cell.angle_gamma   90.00
#
_symmetry.space_group_name_H-M   'P 1'
#
loop_
_entity.id
_entity.type
_entity.pdbx_description
1 polymer ?
#
loop_
_entity_poly.entity_id
_entity_poly.type
_entity_poly.pdbx_seq_one_letter_code
_entity_poly.pdbx_strand_id
1 'polypeptide(L)'
;MRAQLERRLGAPQAPQYLLEVRQTAPRRPAAIRSSGVTVRYNLIGTATWRLRDVASGRVIDTGEVEGFTSYSGTGSTVATQSAETDAAARLSVTLADMIVTRMLVLLQDAPS
;
A
#
# COMPACT_ATOMS: atom_id res chain seq x y z
N MET A 1 -2.95 -1.07 5.36
CA MET A 1 -1.66 -1.76 5.15
C MET A 1 -1.52 -2.96 6.08
N ARG A 2 -1.07 -2.82 7.35
CA ARG A 2 -0.81 -3.97 8.24
C ARG A 2 -1.96 -4.98 8.33
N ALA A 3 -3.17 -4.52 8.64
CA ALA A 3 -4.35 -5.39 8.74
C ALA A 3 -4.72 -6.09 7.41
N GLN A 4 -4.34 -5.51 6.26
CA GLN A 4 -4.51 -6.17 4.96
C GLN A 4 -3.48 -7.27 4.78
N LEU A 5 -2.21 -7.00 5.11
CA LEU A 5 -1.13 -7.99 5.05
C LEU A 5 -1.45 -9.19 5.95
N GLU A 6 -1.86 -8.97 7.20
CA GLU A 6 -2.26 -10.02 8.14
C GLU A 6 -3.45 -10.84 7.62
N ARG A 7 -4.43 -10.20 6.96
CA ARG A 7 -5.58 -10.90 6.37
C ARG A 7 -5.18 -11.80 5.20
N ARG A 8 -4.19 -11.39 4.41
CA ARG A 8 -3.75 -12.12 3.22
C ARG A 8 -2.71 -13.20 3.53
N LEU A 9 -1.85 -12.96 4.50
CA LEU A 9 -0.75 -13.87 4.89
C LEU A 9 -1.08 -14.76 6.09
N GLY A 10 -2.13 -14.41 6.85
CA GLY A 10 -2.47 -15.06 8.11
C GLY A 10 -1.69 -14.51 9.31
N ALA A 11 -2.13 -14.88 10.51
CA ALA A 11 -1.43 -14.53 11.74
C ALA A 11 -0.19 -15.41 11.93
N PRO A 12 1.00 -14.83 12.21
CA PRO A 12 2.22 -15.61 12.40
C PRO A 12 2.17 -16.39 13.71
N GLN A 13 2.27 -17.73 13.64
CA GLN A 13 2.40 -18.60 14.82
C GLN A 13 3.85 -19.02 15.07
N ALA A 14 4.63 -19.27 14.01
CA ALA A 14 6.07 -19.52 14.04
C ALA A 14 6.72 -18.94 12.77
N PRO A 15 6.90 -17.62 12.68
CA PRO A 15 7.33 -16.98 11.44
C PRO A 15 8.78 -17.33 11.11
N GLN A 16 8.99 -18.00 9.97
CA GLN A 16 10.34 -18.23 9.40
C GLN A 16 10.89 -16.97 8.75
N TYR A 17 9.99 -16.09 8.28
CA TYR A 17 10.32 -14.85 7.60
C TYR A 17 9.70 -13.65 8.30
N LEU A 18 10.44 -12.53 8.31
CA LEU A 18 9.94 -11.24 8.73
C LEU A 18 9.80 -10.30 7.55
N LEU A 19 8.59 -9.77 7.37
CA LEU A 19 8.27 -8.71 6.43
C LEU A 19 8.28 -7.35 7.12
N GLU A 20 9.19 -6.48 6.71
CA GLU A 20 9.20 -5.07 7.09
C GLU A 20 8.61 -4.24 5.94
N VAL A 21 7.66 -3.36 6.23
CA VAL A 21 7.04 -2.47 5.24
C VAL A 21 7.11 -1.04 5.74
N ARG A 22 7.53 -0.13 4.87
CA ARG A 22 7.47 1.32 5.09
C ARG A 22 6.64 1.94 3.98
N GLN A 23 5.50 2.48 4.36
CA GLN A 23 4.61 3.18 3.44
C GLN A 23 4.86 4.69 3.51
N THR A 24 4.92 5.34 2.35
CA THR A 24 4.77 6.79 2.24
C THR A 24 3.58 7.09 1.35
N ALA A 25 2.72 8.00 1.77
CA ALA A 25 1.55 8.41 1.00
C ALA A 25 1.44 9.95 1.03
N PRO A 26 2.41 10.68 0.42
CA PRO A 26 2.34 12.12 0.39
C PRO A 26 1.09 12.56 -0.39
N ARG A 27 0.31 13.46 0.22
CA ARG A 27 -0.82 14.11 -0.46
C ARG A 27 -0.28 14.90 -1.66
N ARG A 28 -0.76 14.62 -2.86
CA ARG A 28 -0.49 15.43 -4.05
C ARG A 28 -1.81 15.99 -4.60
N PRO A 29 -1.90 17.30 -4.91
CA PRO A 29 -3.02 17.78 -5.71
C PRO A 29 -3.02 17.05 -7.05
N ALA A 30 -4.18 16.56 -7.53
CA ALA A 30 -4.25 16.18 -8.93
C ALA A 30 -4.03 17.44 -9.78
N ALA A 31 -3.34 17.33 -10.91
CA ALA A 31 -3.30 18.43 -11.88
C ALA A 31 -4.74 18.72 -12.34
N ILE A 32 -5.36 19.78 -11.81
CA ILE A 32 -6.74 20.16 -12.13
C ILE A 32 -6.73 20.80 -13.52
N ARG A 33 -7.25 20.12 -14.53
CA ARG A 33 -7.69 20.78 -15.78
C ARG A 33 -9.03 21.46 -15.52
N SER A 34 -9.09 22.73 -15.88
CA SER A 34 -10.20 23.66 -15.67
C SER A 34 -11.42 23.33 -16.52
N SER A 35 -12.52 22.89 -15.90
CA SER A 35 -13.89 23.19 -16.36
C SER A 35 -14.92 22.73 -15.32
N GLY A 36 -15.52 23.69 -14.61
CA GLY A 36 -16.85 23.61 -14.00
C GLY A 36 -17.19 22.43 -13.07
N VAL A 37 -17.04 22.66 -11.76
CA VAL A 37 -17.77 22.00 -10.65
C VAL A 37 -17.57 20.47 -10.49
N THR A 38 -16.32 20.04 -10.28
CA THR A 38 -15.93 18.91 -9.39
C THR A 38 -14.42 18.94 -9.21
N VAL A 39 -13.92 19.17 -7.99
CA VAL A 39 -12.48 19.08 -7.70
C VAL A 39 -12.15 17.63 -7.39
N ARG A 40 -11.37 16.96 -8.26
CA ARG A 40 -10.83 15.61 -8.01
C ARG A 40 -9.38 15.71 -7.54
N TYR A 41 -9.01 14.91 -6.55
CA TYR A 41 -7.64 14.79 -6.01
C TYR A 41 -7.11 13.37 -6.23
N ASN A 42 -5.78 13.25 -6.37
CA ASN A 42 -5.09 11.97 -6.52
C ASN A 42 -4.12 11.77 -5.35
N LEU A 43 -4.27 10.67 -4.62
CA LEU A 43 -3.25 10.26 -3.66
C LEU A 43 -2.33 9.27 -4.37
N ILE A 44 -1.04 9.59 -4.43
CA ILE A 44 0.01 8.70 -4.93
C ILE A 44 0.80 8.24 -3.72
N GLY A 45 0.96 6.93 -3.57
CA GLY A 45 1.70 6.35 -2.46
C GLY A 45 2.64 5.27 -2.92
N THR A 46 3.75 5.16 -2.19
CA THR A 46 4.74 4.12 -2.36
C THR A 46 4.83 3.29 -1.09
N ALA A 47 5.16 2.01 -1.23
CA ALA A 47 5.53 1.16 -0.11
C ALA A 47 6.79 0.39 -0.46
N THR A 48 7.85 0.65 0.32
CA THR A 48 9.06 -0.17 0.29
C THR A 48 8.91 -1.31 1.27
N TRP A 49 9.45 -2.47 0.90
CA TRP A 49 9.37 -3.67 1.71
C TRP A 49 10.65 -4.47 1.67
N ARG A 50 10.89 -5.23 2.75
CA ARG A 50 12.05 -6.11 2.93
C ARG A 50 11.60 -7.39 3.59
N LEU A 51 11.94 -8.52 2.97
CA LEU A 51 11.74 -9.85 3.51
C LEU A 51 13.09 -10.40 4.00
N ARG A 52 13.14 -10.81 5.27
CA ARG A 52 14.32 -11.46 5.84
C ARG A 52 13.99 -12.79 6.48
N ASP A 53 14.94 -13.70 6.40
CA ASP A 53 14.95 -14.93 7.20
C ASP A 53 15.19 -14.59 8.68
N VAL A 54 14.37 -15.14 9.57
CA VAL A 54 14.44 -14.83 11.01
C VAL A 54 15.66 -15.50 11.66
N ALA A 55 16.02 -16.72 11.24
CA ALA A 55 17.09 -17.49 11.86
C ALA A 55 18.48 -16.92 11.54
N SER A 56 18.71 -16.54 10.29
CA SER A 56 19.99 -16.04 9.78
C SER A 56 20.06 -14.51 9.68
N GLY A 57 18.93 -13.81 9.72
CA GLY A 57 18.85 -12.37 9.47
C GLY A 57 19.08 -11.97 8.01
N ARG A 58 19.30 -12.94 7.10
CA ARG A 58 19.60 -12.69 5.69
C ARG A 58 18.39 -12.08 4.99
N VAL A 59 18.65 -11.07 4.17
CA VAL A 59 17.64 -10.52 3.26
C VAL A 59 17.41 -11.52 2.13
N ILE A 60 16.16 -11.92 1.98
CA ILE A 60 15.73 -12.80 0.91
C ILE A 60 15.37 -11.97 -0.31
N ASP A 61 14.58 -10.92 -0.10
CA ASP A 61 14.25 -9.98 -1.15
C ASP A 61 13.84 -8.61 -0.58
N THR A 62 13.86 -7.61 -1.45
CA THR A 62 13.39 -6.25 -1.19
C THR A 62 12.70 -5.70 -2.41
N GLY A 63 11.78 -4.76 -2.22
CA GLY A 63 11.20 -4.08 -3.35
C GLY A 63 10.45 -2.82 -2.98
N GLU A 64 9.87 -2.24 -4.01
CA GLU A 64 9.01 -1.08 -3.92
C GLU A 64 7.76 -1.34 -4.78
N VAL A 65 6.61 -0.89 -4.29
CA VAL A 65 5.36 -0.82 -5.05
C VAL A 65 4.83 0.60 -5.00
N GLU A 66 4.27 1.06 -6.11
CA GLU A 66 3.60 2.35 -6.23
C GLU A 66 2.15 2.14 -6.64
N GLY A 67 1.26 2.96 -6.11
CA GLY A 67 -0.14 2.96 -6.44
C GLY A 67 -0.76 4.33 -6.29
N PHE A 68 -1.95 4.49 -6.85
CA PHE A 68 -2.72 5.71 -6.70
C PHE A 68 -4.20 5.43 -6.48
N THR A 69 -4.87 6.40 -5.92
CA THR A 69 -6.33 6.42 -5.75
C THR A 69 -6.83 7.86 -5.95
N SER A 70 -8.11 8.03 -6.26
CA SER A 70 -8.70 9.35 -6.47
C SER A 70 -9.92 9.56 -5.57
N TYR A 71 -10.13 10.80 -5.15
CA TYR A 71 -11.33 11.22 -4.41
C TYR A 71 -11.86 12.57 -4.90
N SER A 72 -13.15 12.83 -4.73
CA SER A 72 -13.78 14.12 -4.97
C SER A 72 -13.74 14.99 -3.70
N GLY A 73 -13.30 16.23 -3.82
CA GLY A 73 -13.42 17.24 -2.77
C GLY A 73 -14.64 18.15 -2.93
N THR A 74 -15.76 17.58 -3.35
CA THR A 74 -17.03 18.28 -3.43
C THR A 74 -17.76 18.14 -2.09
N GLY A 75 -18.35 19.24 -1.60
CA GLY A 75 -19.08 19.28 -0.33
C GLY A 75 -18.36 20.10 0.74
N SER A 76 -18.67 19.84 2.00
CA SER A 76 -18.03 20.54 3.13
C SER A 76 -16.56 20.11 3.29
N THR A 77 -15.80 20.89 4.08
CA THR A 77 -14.42 20.52 4.47
C THR A 77 -14.38 19.15 5.15
N VAL A 78 -15.36 18.84 5.98
CA VAL A 78 -15.48 17.52 6.65
C VAL A 78 -15.70 16.41 5.62
N ALA A 79 -16.61 16.61 4.66
CA ALA A 79 -16.85 15.63 3.61
C ALA A 79 -15.60 15.36 2.77
N THR A 80 -14.83 16.41 2.46
CA THR A 80 -13.56 16.31 1.73
C THR A 80 -12.51 15.53 2.54
N GLN A 81 -12.40 15.80 3.85
CA GLN A 81 -11.46 15.07 4.72
C GLN A 81 -11.83 13.59 4.87
N SER A 82 -13.11 13.27 4.99
CA SER A 82 -13.58 11.88 5.03
C SER A 82 -13.29 11.15 3.72
N ALA A 83 -13.53 11.79 2.57
CA ALA A 83 -13.22 11.22 1.25
C ALA A 83 -11.72 10.98 1.07
N GLU A 84 -10.88 11.88 1.58
CA GLU A 84 -9.42 11.72 1.58
C GLU A 84 -8.97 10.54 2.45
N THR A 85 -9.50 10.41 3.67
CA THR A 85 -9.19 9.31 4.57
C THR A 85 -9.60 7.96 3.97
N ASP A 86 -10.79 7.87 3.38
CA ASP A 86 -11.25 6.66 2.71
C ASP A 86 -10.37 6.30 1.51
N ALA A 87 -9.99 7.29 0.71
CA ALA A 87 -9.05 7.07 -0.39
C ALA A 87 -7.69 6.56 0.13
N ALA A 88 -7.12 7.19 1.17
CA ALA A 88 -5.87 6.75 1.77
C ALA A 88 -5.94 5.30 2.31
N ALA A 89 -7.08 4.91 2.88
CA ALA A 89 -7.34 3.53 3.31
C ALA A 89 -7.34 2.57 2.11
N ARG A 90 -8.05 2.91 1.03
CA ARG A 90 -8.07 2.12 -0.22
C ARG A 90 -6.68 1.97 -0.84
N LEU A 91 -5.89 3.05 -0.92
CA LEU A 91 -4.50 3.00 -1.40
C LEU A 91 -3.64 2.06 -0.55
N SER A 92 -3.81 2.12 0.78
CA SER A 92 -3.08 1.26 1.71
C SER A 92 -3.47 -0.21 1.61
N VAL A 93 -4.64 -0.54 1.08
CA VAL A 93 -5.06 -1.91 0.75
C VAL A 93 -4.42 -2.35 -0.57
N THR A 94 -4.50 -1.52 -1.60
CA THR A 94 -3.90 -1.79 -2.91
C THR A 94 -2.40 -2.07 -2.81
N LEU A 95 -1.65 -1.22 -2.11
CA LEU A 95 -0.21 -1.41 -1.94
C LEU A 95 0.11 -2.71 -1.19
N ALA A 96 -0.68 -3.06 -0.17
CA ALA A 96 -0.50 -4.32 0.56
C ALA A 96 -0.73 -5.54 -0.35
N ASP A 97 -1.77 -5.51 -1.17
CA ASP A 97 -2.09 -6.60 -2.09
C ASP A 97 -0.99 -6.77 -3.15
N MET A 98 -0.42 -5.67 -3.66
CA MET A 98 0.72 -5.73 -4.58
C MET A 98 1.96 -6.36 -3.94
N ILE A 99 2.28 -6.01 -2.68
CA ILE A 99 3.38 -6.64 -1.92
C ILE A 99 3.14 -8.14 -1.80
N VAL A 100 1.94 -8.55 -1.37
CA VAL A 100 1.59 -9.97 -1.22
C VAL A 100 1.71 -10.72 -2.54
N THR A 101 1.20 -10.17 -3.64
CA THR A 101 1.33 -10.80 -4.96
C THR A 101 2.80 -11.02 -5.33
N ARG A 102 3.67 -10.04 -5.10
CA ARG A 102 5.10 -10.17 -5.40
C ARG A 102 5.76 -11.24 -4.51
N MET A 103 5.38 -11.33 -3.24
CA MET A 103 5.85 -12.36 -2.33
C MET A 103 5.41 -13.77 -2.73
N LEU A 104 4.16 -13.93 -3.16
CA LEU A 104 3.65 -15.23 -3.60
C LEU A 104 4.40 -15.72 -4.84
N VAL A 105 4.72 -14.83 -5.77
CA VAL A 105 5.56 -15.17 -6.95
C VAL A 105 6.96 -15.61 -6.51
N LEU A 106 7.61 -14.88 -5.60
CA LEU A 106 8.95 -15.25 -5.10
C LEU A 106 8.99 -16.60 -4.40
N LEU A 107 7.93 -16.94 -3.64
CA LEU A 107 7.85 -18.22 -2.94
C LEU A 107 7.59 -19.39 -3.90
N GLN A 108 6.97 -19.15 -5.06
CA GLN A 108 6.78 -20.16 -6.10
C GLN A 108 8.07 -20.42 -6.90
N ASP A 109 8.92 -19.40 -7.07
CA ASP A 109 10.18 -19.50 -7.80
C ASP A 109 11.36 -19.99 -6.94
N ALA A 110 11.17 -20.21 -5.64
CA ALA A 110 12.21 -20.74 -4.76
C ALA A 110 12.49 -22.22 -5.11
N PRO A 111 13.74 -22.59 -5.49
CA PRO A 111 14.07 -23.98 -5.77
C PRO A 111 13.89 -24.83 -4.51
N SER A 112 13.20 -25.97 -4.67
CA SER A 112 12.93 -27.00 -3.67
C SER A 112 14.21 -27.61 -3.07
#